data_AF-A0A951V2M0-F1
#
_entry.id   AF-A0A951V2M0-F1
#
_cell.length_a   1.000
_cell.length_b   1.000
_cell.length_c   1.000
_cell.angle_alpha   90.00
_cell.angle_beta   90.00
_cell.angle_gamma   90.00
#
_symmetry.space_group_name_H-M   'P 1'
#
loop_
_entity.id
_entity.type
_entity.pdbx_description
1 polymer ?
#
loop_
_entity_poly.entity_id
_entity_poly.type
_entity_poly.pdbx_seq_one_letter_code
_entity_poly.pdbx_strand_id
1 'polypeptide(L)'
;MNKNIHYFLIALLLVCLPLSGHAVEKKAQVGFRFLQNPVSAEAIAMGGMGVVGIENANTVFWNPSGLGWVENRVDVAANYTRGIADINYGAFAGSFKIGNTGIVAVDLTYMDYGVFNGTMRA
;
A
#
# COMPACT_ATOMS: atom_id res chain seq x y z
N MET A 1 -43.15 -26.91 -22.81
CA MET A 1 -42.14 -25.87 -23.11
C MET A 1 -41.48 -26.23 -24.44
N ASN A 2 -41.53 -25.36 -25.45
CA ASN A 2 -41.11 -25.70 -26.82
C ASN A 2 -39.60 -25.95 -26.89
N LYS A 3 -39.17 -27.04 -27.53
CA LYS A 3 -37.74 -27.41 -27.67
C LYS A 3 -36.87 -26.26 -28.22
N ASN A 4 -37.45 -25.38 -29.03
CA ASN A 4 -36.81 -24.20 -29.59
C ASN A 4 -36.38 -23.16 -28.55
N ILE A 5 -37.10 -23.05 -27.41
CA ILE A 5 -36.75 -22.10 -26.35
C ILE A 5 -35.51 -22.56 -25.57
N HIS A 6 -35.32 -23.89 -25.45
CA HIS A 6 -34.13 -24.45 -24.82
C HIS A 6 -32.89 -24.21 -25.68
N TYR A 7 -32.98 -24.39 -27.00
CA TYR A 7 -31.86 -24.08 -27.90
C TYR A 7 -31.50 -22.59 -27.88
N PHE A 8 -32.49 -21.70 -27.81
CA PHE A 8 -32.26 -20.26 -27.68
C PHE A 8 -31.54 -19.90 -26.38
N LEU A 9 -31.98 -20.45 -25.24
CA LEU A 9 -31.33 -20.21 -23.94
C LEU A 9 -29.90 -20.74 -23.88
N ILE A 10 -29.64 -21.91 -24.49
CA ILE A 10 -28.28 -22.48 -24.57
C ILE A 10 -27.37 -21.60 -25.43
N ALA A 11 -27.87 -21.10 -26.57
CA ALA A 11 -27.11 -20.19 -27.43
C ALA A 11 -26.80 -18.86 -26.72
N LEU A 12 -27.77 -18.31 -25.98
CA LEU A 12 -27.58 -17.08 -25.19
C LEU A 12 -26.53 -17.28 -24.08
N LEU A 13 -26.57 -18.42 -23.39
CA LEU A 13 -25.59 -18.78 -22.36
C LEU A 13 -24.17 -18.91 -22.95
N LEU A 14 -24.05 -19.54 -24.12
CA LEU A 14 -22.76 -19.69 -24.83
C LEU A 14 -22.18 -18.36 -25.30
N VAL A 15 -23.01 -17.38 -25.69
CA VAL A 15 -22.59 -16.02 -26.06
C VAL A 15 -22.16 -15.20 -24.83
N CYS A 16 -22.74 -15.48 -23.67
CA CYS A 16 -22.41 -14.78 -22.43
C CYS A 16 -21.16 -15.35 -21.73
N LEU A 17 -20.59 -16.46 -22.21
CA LEU A 17 -19.33 -16.96 -21.69
C LEU A 17 -18.21 -15.99 -22.09
N PRO A 18 -17.48 -15.41 -21.13
CA PRO A 18 -16.40 -14.50 -21.46
C PRO A 18 -15.33 -15.27 -22.23
N LEU A 19 -15.10 -14.90 -23.50
CA LEU A 19 -13.91 -15.28 -24.27
C LEU A 19 -12.71 -14.53 -23.69
N SER A 20 -12.36 -14.80 -22.43
CA SER A 20 -11.17 -14.23 -21.81
C SER A 20 -9.95 -14.93 -22.39
N GLY A 21 -9.49 -14.45 -23.55
CA GLY A 21 -8.10 -14.63 -23.93
C GLY A 21 -7.25 -13.97 -22.85
N HIS A 22 -6.56 -14.77 -22.04
CA HIS A 22 -5.75 -14.26 -20.95
C HIS A 22 -4.52 -13.58 -21.56
N ALA A 23 -4.66 -12.30 -21.90
CA ALA A 23 -3.51 -11.46 -22.13
C ALA A 23 -2.71 -11.47 -20.82
N VAL A 24 -1.51 -12.04 -20.85
CA VAL A 24 -0.57 -11.97 -19.72
C VAL A 24 -0.18 -10.51 -19.61
N GLU A 25 -0.90 -9.76 -18.76
CA GLU A 25 -0.48 -8.43 -18.37
C GLU A 25 0.89 -8.58 -17.71
N LYS A 26 1.91 -8.04 -18.37
CA LYS A 26 3.22 -7.84 -17.77
C LYS A 26 3.07 -6.77 -16.69
N LYS A 27 2.60 -7.17 -15.51
CA LYS A 27 2.60 -6.33 -14.33
C LYS A 27 4.05 -5.97 -14.08
N ALA A 28 4.39 -4.69 -14.14
CA ALA A 28 5.73 -4.20 -13.83
C ALA A 28 6.09 -4.64 -12.41
N GLN A 29 6.84 -5.74 -12.30
CA GLN A 29 7.25 -6.33 -11.03
C GLN A 29 8.39 -5.50 -10.46
N VAL A 30 8.13 -4.74 -9.40
CA VAL A 30 9.18 -4.12 -8.58
C VAL A 30 9.50 -5.02 -7.40
N GLY A 31 10.77 -5.05 -6.99
CA GLY A 31 11.24 -5.94 -5.91
C GLY A 31 10.72 -5.53 -4.53
N PHE A 32 10.98 -4.29 -4.11
CA PHE A 32 10.68 -3.79 -2.77
C PHE A 32 9.22 -3.33 -2.61
N ARG A 33 8.26 -4.25 -2.76
CA ARG A 33 6.80 -3.95 -2.71
C ARG A 33 6.31 -3.39 -1.38
N PHE A 34 6.99 -3.70 -0.28
CA PHE A 34 6.61 -3.20 1.05
C PHE A 34 6.70 -1.66 1.16
N LEU A 35 7.43 -0.98 0.27
CA LEU A 35 7.44 0.49 0.20
C LEU A 35 6.08 1.07 -0.21
N GLN A 36 5.18 0.25 -0.76
CA GLN A 36 3.82 0.65 -1.09
C GLN A 36 2.84 0.43 0.08
N ASN A 37 3.28 -0.21 1.17
CA ASN A 37 2.44 -0.39 2.34
C ASN A 37 2.18 0.99 2.96
N PRO A 38 0.92 1.32 3.27
CA PRO A 38 0.62 2.61 3.87
C PRO A 38 1.28 2.74 5.25
N VAL A 39 1.93 3.87 5.48
CA VAL A 39 2.53 4.26 6.77
C VAL A 39 1.70 5.38 7.38
N SER A 40 1.66 5.45 8.71
CA SER A 40 0.85 6.36 9.53
C SER A 40 -0.60 5.93 9.71
N ALA A 41 -1.01 5.80 10.98
CA ALA A 41 -2.40 5.52 11.34
C ALA A 41 -3.35 6.63 10.86
N GLU A 42 -2.90 7.89 10.85
CA GLU A 42 -3.66 9.05 10.37
C GLU A 42 -3.94 8.95 8.86
N ALA A 43 -2.91 8.67 8.07
CA ALA A 43 -3.04 8.48 6.63
C ALA A 43 -3.97 7.31 6.29
N ILE A 44 -3.84 6.20 7.03
CA ILE A 44 -4.68 5.01 6.88
C ILE A 44 -6.14 5.34 7.25
N ALA A 45 -6.39 6.10 8.31
CA ALA A 45 -7.73 6.54 8.70
C ALA A 45 -8.38 7.43 7.61
N MET A 46 -7.58 8.17 6.84
CA MET A 46 -8.01 8.94 5.66
C MET A 46 -8.16 8.10 4.39
N GLY A 47 -8.22 6.77 4.49
CA GLY A 47 -8.35 5.87 3.35
C GLY A 47 -7.05 5.63 2.58
N GLY A 48 -5.90 5.83 3.23
CA GLY A 48 -4.58 5.69 2.61
C GLY A 48 -4.13 6.91 1.80
N MET A 49 -4.74 8.07 2.04
CA MET A 49 -4.31 9.34 1.46
C MET A 49 -3.37 10.05 2.44
N GLY A 50 -2.08 10.14 2.12
CA GLY A 50 -1.13 10.93 2.92
C GLY A 50 -0.40 12.06 2.18
N VAL A 51 -0.72 12.29 0.91
CA VAL A 51 -0.02 13.28 0.06
C VAL A 51 -0.24 14.72 0.54
N VAL A 52 -1.38 14.98 1.18
CA VAL A 52 -1.80 16.28 1.72
C VAL A 52 -2.40 16.06 3.10
N GLY A 53 -2.23 17.04 4.00
CA GLY A 53 -2.88 17.06 5.31
C GLY A 53 -2.08 16.42 6.45
N ILE A 54 -0.96 15.74 6.16
CA ILE A 54 -0.05 15.24 7.20
C ILE A 54 0.95 16.35 7.56
N GLU A 55 0.79 16.90 8.76
CA GLU A 55 1.59 18.02 9.29
C GLU A 55 2.57 17.57 10.40
N ASN A 56 3.04 16.33 10.33
CA ASN A 56 4.02 15.73 11.24
C ASN A 56 5.12 14.97 10.46
N ALA A 57 6.09 14.40 11.15
CA ALA A 57 7.23 13.71 10.54
C ALA A 57 6.82 12.60 9.56
N ASN A 58 5.64 11.99 9.69
CA ASN A 58 5.16 10.96 8.76
C ASN A 58 4.97 11.47 7.32
N THR A 59 4.89 12.78 7.11
CA THR A 59 4.70 13.38 5.78
C THR A 59 5.82 12.98 4.80
N VAL A 60 7.02 12.69 5.31
CA VAL A 60 8.18 12.23 4.51
C VAL A 60 7.91 10.94 3.73
N PHE A 61 7.04 10.05 4.23
CA PHE A 61 6.68 8.80 3.54
C PHE A 61 5.75 9.01 2.33
N TRP A 62 5.11 10.18 2.24
CA TRP A 62 4.06 10.45 1.26
C TRP A 62 4.43 11.61 0.34
N ASN A 63 4.81 12.74 0.93
CA ASN A 63 5.23 13.94 0.24
C ASN A 63 6.23 14.75 1.12
N PRO A 64 7.54 14.67 0.84
CA PRO A 64 8.55 15.40 1.61
C PRO A 64 8.37 16.93 1.61
N SER A 65 7.68 17.52 0.62
CA SER A 65 7.38 18.97 0.66
C SER A 65 6.47 19.33 1.84
N GLY A 66 5.71 18.35 2.36
CA GLY A 66 4.83 18.50 3.51
C GLY A 66 5.56 18.85 4.80
N LEU A 67 6.87 18.57 4.87
CA LEU A 67 7.71 18.98 6.01
C LEU A 67 7.61 20.48 6.27
N GLY A 68 7.42 21.31 5.23
CA GLY A 68 7.29 22.76 5.37
C GLY A 68 6.15 23.23 6.28
N TRP A 69 5.13 22.40 6.51
CA TRP A 69 4.01 22.70 7.41
C TRP A 69 4.19 22.15 8.83
N VAL A 70 5.27 21.40 9.11
CA VAL A 70 5.55 20.91 10.47
C VAL A 70 5.93 22.10 11.36
N GLU A 71 5.12 22.37 12.38
CA GLU A 71 5.33 23.52 13.27
C GLU A 71 6.47 23.27 14.26
N ASN A 72 6.54 22.06 14.82
CA ASN A 72 7.51 21.66 15.83
C ASN A 72 8.95 21.77 15.31
N ARG A 73 9.88 22.16 16.20
CA ARG A 73 11.32 22.18 15.86
C ARG A 73 11.87 20.78 15.66
N VAL A 74 11.40 19.82 16.45
CA VAL A 74 11.74 18.41 16.37
C VAL A 74 10.42 17.65 16.40
N ASP A 75 10.21 16.79 15.42
CA ASP A 75 9.02 15.95 15.34
C ASP A 75 9.45 14.51 15.06
N VAL A 76 8.85 13.55 15.75
CA VAL A 76 9.22 12.13 15.64
C VAL A 76 7.95 11.31 15.60
N ALA A 77 7.90 10.36 14.68
CA ALA A 77 6.81 9.43 14.53
C ALA A 77 7.33 7.98 14.47
N ALA A 78 6.67 7.09 15.20
CA ALA A 78 6.91 5.66 15.15
C ALA A 78 5.59 4.95 14.86
N ASN A 79 5.60 4.05 13.89
CA ASN A 79 4.42 3.33 13.42
C ASN A 79 4.70 1.83 13.44
N TYR A 80 3.68 1.07 13.81
CA TYR A 80 3.73 -0.38 13.80
C TYR A 80 2.39 -0.95 13.36
N THR A 81 2.44 -1.83 12.35
CA THR A 81 1.27 -2.51 11.81
C THR A 81 1.47 -4.01 11.97
N ARG A 82 0.54 -4.64 12.67
CA ARG A 82 0.45 -6.10 12.77
C ARG A 82 -0.35 -6.63 11.58
N GLY A 83 0.33 -7.30 10.67
CA GLY A 83 -0.32 -8.00 9.57
C GLY A 83 -0.80 -9.38 9.96
N ILE A 84 -1.25 -10.13 8.95
CA ILE A 84 -1.74 -11.49 9.09
C ILE A 84 -0.57 -12.46 8.90
N ALA A 85 -0.64 -13.64 9.52
CA ALA A 85 0.39 -14.69 9.41
C ALA A 85 1.78 -14.22 9.86
N ASP A 86 1.83 -13.48 10.97
CA ASP A 86 3.05 -12.94 11.59
C ASP A 86 3.87 -12.00 10.70
N ILE A 87 3.27 -11.48 9.63
CA ILE A 87 3.87 -10.45 8.79
C ILE A 87 3.71 -9.11 9.50
N ASN A 88 4.80 -8.50 9.96
CA ASN A 88 4.77 -7.24 10.70
C ASN A 88 5.49 -6.14 9.91
N TYR A 89 5.01 -4.91 10.06
CA TYR A 89 5.58 -3.75 9.37
C TYR A 89 5.82 -2.61 10.35
N GLY A 90 7.05 -2.09 10.37
CA GLY A 90 7.46 -0.98 11.22
C GLY A 90 7.95 0.20 10.40
N ALA A 91 7.70 1.40 10.86
CA ALA A 91 8.24 2.61 10.25
C ALA A 91 8.57 3.67 11.29
N PHE A 92 9.62 4.43 11.05
CA PHE A 92 10.07 5.53 11.91
C PHE A 92 10.39 6.74 11.04
N ALA A 93 9.97 7.93 11.46
CA ALA A 93 10.35 9.19 10.86
C ALA A 93 10.76 10.19 11.92
N GLY A 94 11.76 11.00 11.61
CA GLY A 94 12.18 12.13 12.43
C GLY A 94 12.40 13.35 11.54
N SER A 95 11.94 14.52 11.97
CA SER A 95 12.22 15.80 11.32
C SER A 95 12.83 16.80 12.30
N PHE A 96 13.69 17.66 11.76
CA PHE A 96 14.40 18.69 12.49
C PHE A 96 14.41 20.00 11.69
N LYS A 97 13.85 21.05 12.27
CA LYS A 97 13.81 22.39 11.70
C LYS A 97 15.12 23.14 11.96
N ILE A 98 15.79 23.56 10.89
CA ILE A 98 17.04 24.32 10.91
C ILE A 98 16.71 25.81 10.77
N GLY A 99 16.30 26.41 11.89
CA GLY A 99 15.95 27.84 11.95
C GLY A 99 14.88 28.20 10.91
N ASN A 100 15.14 29.24 10.11
CA ASN A 100 14.28 29.69 9.01
C ASN A 100 14.73 29.18 7.63
N THR A 101 15.76 28.33 7.56
CA THR A 101 16.36 27.89 6.29
C THR A 101 15.65 26.68 5.69
N GLY A 102 15.05 25.83 6.53
CA GLY A 102 14.32 24.65 6.08
C GLY A 102 14.23 23.57 7.16
N ILE A 103 13.79 22.39 6.72
CA ILE A 103 13.58 21.22 7.58
C ILE A 103 14.30 20.04 6.94
N VAL A 104 15.02 19.28 7.75
CA VAL A 104 15.64 18.01 7.36
C VAL A 104 14.86 16.89 8.02
N ALA A 105 14.63 15.81 7.30
CA ALA A 105 13.99 14.61 7.83
C ALA A 105 14.76 13.35 7.47
N VAL A 106 14.57 12.33 8.29
CA VAL A 106 15.05 10.96 8.08
C VAL A 106 13.89 10.02 8.29
N ASP A 107 13.84 8.97 7.48
CA ASP A 107 12.83 7.93 7.59
C ASP A 107 13.45 6.54 7.46
N LEU A 108 12.77 5.57 8.05
CA LEU A 108 13.14 4.17 8.06
C LEU A 108 11.87 3.34 7.95
N THR A 109 11.87 2.35 7.07
CA THR A 109 10.83 1.31 6.99
C THR A 109 11.46 -0.07 7.16
N TYR A 110 10.74 -0.95 7.85
CA TYR A 110 11.16 -2.33 8.11
C TYR A 110 9.97 -3.26 7.91
N MET A 111 10.22 -4.39 7.24
CA MET A 111 9.22 -5.42 6.96
C MET A 111 9.74 -6.76 7.47
N ASP A 112 8.98 -7.38 8.37
CA ASP A 112 9.16 -8.75 8.82
C ASP A 112 8.11 -9.62 8.11
N TYR A 113 8.56 -10.62 7.34
CA TYR A 113 7.66 -11.55 6.65
C TYR A 113 7.25 -12.74 7.53
N GLY A 114 7.67 -12.76 8.79
CA GLY A 114 7.39 -13.86 9.71
C GLY A 114 8.08 -15.15 9.29
N VAL A 115 7.46 -16.28 9.62
CA VAL A 115 8.02 -17.60 9.35
C VAL A 115 7.53 -18.14 8.01
N PHE A 116 8.45 -18.37 7.09
CA PHE A 116 8.16 -19.07 5.84
C PHE A 116 8.06 -20.57 6.08
N ASN A 117 6.82 -21.09 6.10
CA ASN A 117 6.59 -22.53 6.07
C ASN A 117 6.78 -23.04 4.63
N GLY A 118 7.94 -23.63 4.35
CA GLY A 118 8.20 -24.24 3.06
C GLY A 118 7.30 -25.46 2.83
N THR A 119 6.63 -25.53 1.69
CA THR A 119 6.01 -26.78 1.23
C THR A 119 7.07 -27.59 0.50
N MET A 120 7.63 -28.59 1.19
CA MET A 120 8.46 -29.58 0.53
C MET A 120 7.55 -30.49 -0.30
N ARG A 121 7.85 -30.64 -1.61
CA ARG A 121 7.21 -31.66 -2.43
C ARG A 121 7.63 -33.03 -1.86
N ALA A 122 6.64 -33.84 -1.49
CA ALA A 122 6.84 -35.25 -1.18
C ALA A 122 7.32 -36.02 -2.42
#